data_AF-A0A3B0ZTR7-F1
#
_entry.id   AF-A0A3B0ZTR7-F1
#
_cell.length_a   1.000
_cell.length_b   1.000
_cell.length_c   1.000
_cell.angle_alpha   90.00
_cell.angle_beta   90.00
_cell.angle_gamma   90.00
#
_symmetry.space_group_name_H-M   'P 1'
#
loop_
_entity.id
_entity.type
_entity.pdbx_description
1 polymer ?
#
loop_
_entity_poly.entity_id
_entity_poly.type
_entity_poly.pdbx_seq_one_letter_code
_entity_poly.pdbx_strand_id
1 'polypeptide(L)' 'MKLVRNVNLVDKILRLGIGAGSIYVGFIETTIIDHAVINVLVGVFGVFNIVAALIGFCPVYYIAGINTCTSEDDC' A
#
# COMPACT_ATOMS: atom_id res chain seq x y z
N MET A 1 19.97 -10.83 -4.36
CA MET A 1 19.42 -10.21 -3.13
C MET A 1 18.10 -10.93 -2.84
N LYS A 2 17.99 -11.71 -1.75
CA LYS A 2 16.71 -12.32 -1.36
C LYS A 2 15.80 -11.16 -0.94
N LEU A 3 14.81 -10.79 -1.75
CA LEU A 3 13.78 -9.85 -1.34
C LEU A 3 13.06 -10.49 -0.15
N VAL A 4 13.13 -9.87 1.02
CA VAL A 4 12.33 -10.29 2.18
C VAL A 4 10.89 -10.00 1.81
N ARG A 5 10.06 -11.03 1.70
CA ARG A 5 8.62 -10.88 1.44
C ARG A 5 7.88 -11.10 2.76
N ASN A 6 7.04 -10.14 3.12
CA ASN A 6 6.22 -10.20 4.33
C ASN A 6 4.75 -9.85 4.08
N VAL A 7 4.38 -9.80 2.79
CA VAL A 7 3.07 -9.41 2.30
C VAL A 7 2.52 -10.51 1.41
N ASN A 8 1.45 -11.16 1.85
CA ASN A 8 0.76 -12.21 1.08
C ASN A 8 -0.09 -11.64 -0.07
N LEU A 9 -0.66 -12.52 -0.89
CA LEU A 9 -1.51 -12.12 -2.03
C LEU A 9 -2.73 -11.27 -1.62
N VAL A 10 -3.39 -11.61 -0.51
CA VAL A 10 -4.58 -10.89 -0.03
C VAL A 10 -4.23 -9.45 0.38
N ASP A 11 -3.13 -9.26 1.10
CA ASP A 11 -2.65 -7.94 1.52
C ASP A 11 -2.18 -7.12 0.30
N LYS A 12 -1.54 -7.75 -0.71
CA LYS A 12 -1.25 -7.09 -1.99
C LYS A 12 -2.51 -6.58 -2.68
N ILE A 13 -3.57 -7.41 -2.80
CA ILE A 13 -4.83 -7.01 -3.45
C ILE A 13 -5.49 -5.86 -2.69
N LEU A 14 -5.58 -5.95 -1.36
CA LEU A 14 -6.15 -4.89 -0.53
C LEU A 14 -5.38 -3.58 -0.68
N ARG A 15 -4.04 -3.63 -0.68
CA ARG A 15 -3.19 -2.45 -0.90
C ARG A 15 -3.35 -1.86 -2.29
N LEU A 16 -3.50 -2.69 -3.32
CA LEU A 16 -3.77 -2.20 -4.68
C LEU A 16 -5.13 -1.49 -4.74
N GLY A 17 -6.17 -2.07 -4.14
CA GLY A 17 -7.52 -1.47 -4.11
C GLY A 17 -7.56 -0.16 -3.34
N ILE A 18 -7.09 -0.17 -2.08
CA ILE A 18 -7.03 1.03 -1.23
C ILE A 18 -6.08 2.07 -1.83
N GLY A 19 -4.95 1.64 -2.38
CA GLY A 19 -3.96 2.49 -3.01
C GLY A 19 -4.51 3.22 -4.23
N ALA A 20 -5.15 2.49 -5.14
CA ALA A 20 -5.78 3.06 -6.34
C ALA A 20 -6.92 4.03 -5.97
N GLY A 21 -7.77 3.65 -5.00
CA GLY A 21 -8.82 4.53 -4.50
C GLY A 21 -8.28 5.81 -3.86
N SER A 22 -7.21 5.71 -3.07
CA SER A 22 -6.57 6.87 -2.43
C SER A 22 -5.89 7.79 -3.45
N ILE A 23 -5.26 7.24 -4.49
CA ILE A 23 -4.72 8.03 -5.61
C ILE A 23 -5.85 8.76 -6.35
N TYR A 24 -6.95 8.06 -6.63
CA TYR A 24 -8.09 8.66 -7.32
C TYR A 24 -8.65 9.84 -6.52
N VAL A 25 -8.96 9.66 -5.23
CA VAL A 25 -9.49 10.73 -4.38
C VAL A 25 -8.46 11.84 -4.14
N GLY A 26 -7.19 11.49 -3.93
CA GLY A 26 -6.15 12.47 -3.57
C GLY A 26 -5.59 13.31 -4.72
N PHE A 27 -5.60 12.78 -5.96
CA PHE A 27 -4.98 13.44 -7.12
C PHE A 27 -5.90 13.63 -8.33
N ILE A 28 -6.98 12.87 -8.47
CA ILE A 28 -7.91 12.97 -9.62
C ILE A 28 -9.17 13.71 -9.22
N GLU A 29 -9.86 13.24 -8.18
CA GLU A 29 -11.11 13.80 -7.67
C GLU A 29 -10.87 14.59 -6.37
N THR A 30 -10.19 15.73 -6.52
CA THR A 30 -9.76 16.55 -5.39
C THR A 30 -10.91 17.29 -4.70
N THR A 31 -12.14 17.23 -5.22
CA THR A 31 -13.29 17.94 -4.62
C THR A 31 -13.89 17.21 -3.41
N ILE A 32 -13.58 15.92 -3.24
CA ILE A 32 -14.04 15.12 -2.09
C ILE A 32 -13.38 15.60 -0.78
N ILE A 33 -12.16 16.10 -0.84
CA ILE A 33 -11.40 16.59 0.31
C ILE A 33 -11.13 18.09 0.09
N ASP A 34 -11.75 18.95 0.89
CA ASP A 34 -11.68 20.41 0.76
C ASP A 34 -10.31 21.02 1.15
N HIS A 35 -9.39 20.19 1.64
CA HIS A 35 -8.05 20.61 2.06
C HIS A 35 -6.96 20.04 1.16
N ALA A 36 -6.25 20.93 0.45
CA ALA A 36 -5.19 20.56 -0.49
C ALA A 36 -4.07 19.71 0.15
N VAL A 37 -3.67 20.02 1.38
CA VAL A 37 -2.65 19.24 2.09
C VAL A 37 -3.11 17.80 2.35
N ILE A 38 -4.37 17.62 2.73
CA ILE A 38 -4.93 16.30 2.99
C ILE A 38 -5.05 15.50 1.69
N ASN A 39 -5.49 16.13 0.59
CA ASN A 39 -5.52 15.51 -0.74
C ASN A 39 -4.16 14.92 -1.12
N VAL A 40 -3.09 15.73 -0.99
CA VAL A 40 -1.73 15.30 -1.31
C VAL A 40 -1.28 14.14 -0.41
N LEU A 41 -1.54 14.22 0.90
CA LEU A 41 -1.18 13.14 1.82
C LEU A 41 -1.90 11.83 1.50
N VAL A 42 -3.19 11.89 1.18
CA VAL A 42 -3.99 10.71 0.79
C VAL A 42 -3.49 10.12 -0.53
N GLY A 43 -3.21 10.96 -1.53
CA GLY A 43 -2.65 10.52 -2.80
C GLY A 43 -1.28 9.84 -2.63
N VAL A 44 -0.37 10.46 -1.88
CA VAL A 44 0.96 9.90 -1.56
C VAL A 44 0.85 8.59 -0.78
N PHE A 45 -0.06 8.51 0.21
CA PHE A 45 -0.35 7.27 0.92
C PHE A 45 -0.81 6.16 -0.03
N GLY A 46 -1.62 6.51 -1.03
CA GLY A 46 -2.04 5.57 -2.07
C GLY A 46 -0.87 5.05 -2.90
N VAL A 47 0.03 5.93 -3.33
CA VAL A 47 1.25 5.55 -4.06
C VAL A 47 2.11 4.58 -3.24
N PHE A 48 2.34 4.85 -1.95
CA PHE A 48 3.12 3.95 -1.10
C PHE A 48 2.46 2.57 -0.95
N ASN A 49 1.14 2.48 -0.91
CA ASN A 49 0.44 1.19 -0.87
C ASN A 49 0.60 0.39 -2.16
N ILE A 50 0.49 1.05 -3.33
CA ILE A 50 0.76 0.41 -4.62
C ILE A 50 2.20 -0.10 -4.67
N VAL A 51 3.17 0.74 -4.29
CA VAL A 51 4.59 0.36 -4.27
C VAL A 51 4.83 -0.83 -3.35
N ALA A 52 4.30 -0.81 -2.12
CA ALA A 52 4.41 -1.91 -1.16
C ALA A 52 3.81 -3.22 -1.69
N ALA A 53 2.68 -3.15 -2.40
CA ALA A 53 2.05 -4.31 -3.03
C ALA A 53 2.91 -4.90 -4.15
N LEU A 54 3.52 -4.06 -4.99
CA LEU A 54 4.38 -4.48 -6.10
C LEU A 54 5.68 -5.14 -5.62
N ILE A 55 6.31 -4.58 -4.58
CA ILE A 55 7.55 -5.15 -4.02
C ILE A 55 7.28 -6.37 -3.13
N GLY A 56 6.04 -6.57 -2.65
CA GLY A 56 5.68 -7.64 -1.71
C GLY A 56 6.37 -7.53 -0.36
N PHE A 57 6.81 -6.31 -0.02
CA PHE A 57 7.54 -5.96 1.18
C PHE A 57 6.98 -4.66 1.75
N CYS A 58 6.58 -4.67 3.02
CA CYS A 58 6.24 -3.46 3.75
C CYS A 58 7.30 -3.20 4.84
N PRO A 59 8.07 -2.10 4.76
CA PRO A 59 9.07 -1.76 5.77
C PRO A 59 8.48 -1.64 7.17
N VAL A 60 7.26 -1.12 7.28
CA VAL A 60 6.54 -0.98 8.56
C VAL A 60 6.26 -2.34 9.17
N TYR A 61 5.79 -3.31 8.36
CA TYR A 61 5.57 -4.67 8.85
C TYR A 61 6.89 -5.34 9.25
N TYR A 62 7.98 -5.08 8.52
CA TYR A 62 9.30 -5.62 8.87
C TYR A 62 9.79 -5.10 10.22
N ILE A 63 9.68 -3.78 10.46
CA ILE A 63 10.05 -3.16 11.74
C ILE A 63 9.13 -3.64 12.87
N ALA A 64 7.84 -3.85 12.58
CA ALA A 64 6.86 -4.37 13.53
C ALA A 64 6.94 -5.89 13.77
N GLY A 65 7.79 -6.62 13.03
CA GLY A 65 7.88 -8.09 13.11
C GLY A 65 6.65 -8.82 12.56
N ILE A 66 5.85 -8.16 11.73
CA ILE A 66 4.64 -8.71 11.12
C ILE A 66 5.00 -9.37 9.79
N ASN A 67 4.51 -10.59 9.59
CA ASN A 67 4.54 -11.30 8.32
C ASN A 67 3.14 -11.87 8.03
N THR A 68 2.52 -11.43 6.93
CA THR A 68 1.21 -11.95 6.53
C THR A 68 1.31 -13.18 5.63
N CYS A 69 2.52 -13.56 5.19
CA CYS A 69 2.74 -14.84 4.52
C CYS A 69 2.70 -15.98 5.54
N THR A 70 1.70 -16.84 5.41
CA THR A 70 1.54 -18.07 6.20
C THR A 70 2.32 -19.26 5.63
N SER A 71 2.64 -19.24 4.34
CA SER A 71 3.42 -20.25 3.63
C SER A 71 4.34 -19.60 2.58
N GLU A 72 5.35 -20.32 2.08
CA GLU A 72 6.18 -19.82 0.96
C GLU A 72 5.38 -19.65 -0.34
N ASP A 73 4.30 -20.42 -0.52
CA ASP A 73 3.45 -20.38 -1.72
C ASP A 73 2.53 -19.15 -1.76
N ASP A 74 2.16 -18.60 -0.60
CA ASP A 74 1.29 -17.42 -0.47
C ASP A 74 2.05 -16.08 -0.57
N CYS A 75 3.38 -16.17 -0.68
CA CYS A 75 4.33 -15.05 -0.70
C CYS A 75 4.81 -14.82 -2.14
#